data_AF-A0A4Q2YT45-F1
#
_entry.id   AF-A0A4Q2YT45-F1
#
_cell.length_a   1.000
_cell.length_b   1.000
_cell.length_c   1.000
_cell.angle_alpha   90.00
_cell.angle_beta   90.00
_cell.angle_gamma   90.00
#
_symmetry.space_group_name_H-M   'P 1'
#
loop_
_entity.id
_entity.type
_entity.pdbx_description
1 polymer ?
#
loop_
_entity_poly.entity_id
_entity_poly.type
_entity_poly.pdbx_seq_one_letter_code
_entity_poly.pdbx_strand_id
1 'polypeptide(L)' 'MKFHASHLSYCTNIHPAQTWKQTETMLRTHVLGVRDRLRESGKLPEGEPFAIGLRLSAVAAAELLE' A
#
# COMPACT_ATOMS: atom_id res chain seq x y z
N MET A 1 11.78 -1.45 -0.95
CA MET A 1 12.65 -2.64 -1.05
C MET A 1 13.00 -2.89 -2.51
N LYS A 2 14.26 -2.64 -2.89
CA LYS A 2 14.78 -2.97 -4.22
C LYS A 2 15.26 -4.42 -4.23
N PHE A 3 14.90 -5.16 -5.26
CA PHE A 3 15.36 -6.52 -5.52
C PHE A 3 15.95 -6.56 -6.93
N HIS A 4 17.28 -6.59 -7.02
CA HIS A 4 18.03 -6.31 -8.26
C HIS A 4 17.59 -5.00 -8.91
N ALA A 5 17.07 -5.05 -10.14
CA ALA A 5 16.61 -3.89 -10.91
C ALA A 5 15.12 -3.56 -10.69
N SER A 6 14.43 -4.23 -9.77
CA SER A 6 12.98 -4.10 -9.56
C SER A 6 12.64 -3.61 -8.16
N HIS A 7 11.47 -2.98 -8.01
CA HIS A 7 10.90 -2.65 -6.70
C HIS A 7 9.90 -3.74 -6.30
N LEU A 8 10.11 -4.36 -5.14
CA LEU A 8 9.10 -5.23 -4.56
C LEU A 8 8.02 -4.35 -3.93
N SER A 9 6.78 -4.48 -4.42
CA SER A 9 5.63 -3.70 -3.96
C SER A 9 4.64 -4.55 -3.17
N TYR A 10 4.06 -3.97 -2.12
CA TYR A 10 2.88 -4.53 -1.48
C TYR A 10 1.65 -4.27 -2.35
N CYS A 11 1.05 -5.33 -2.89
CA CYS A 11 -0.21 -5.23 -3.62
C CYS A 11 -1.35 -5.16 -2.61
N THR A 12 -2.22 -4.14 -2.72
CA THR A 12 -3.48 -4.09 -1.98
C THR A 12 -4.44 -5.11 -2.60
N ASN A 13 -4.16 -6.40 -2.39
CA ASN A 13 -5.02 -7.48 -2.88
C ASN A 13 -6.39 -7.37 -2.20
N ILE A 14 -7.47 -7.70 -2.95
CA ILE A 14 -8.88 -7.28 -2.78
C ILE A 14 -9.39 -7.29 -1.33
N HIS A 15 -8.96 -6.34 -0.51
CA HIS A 15 -9.71 -5.95 0.67
C HIS A 15 -10.92 -5.16 0.15
N PRO A 16 -12.15 -5.37 0.69
CA PRO A 16 -13.34 -4.69 0.21
C PRO A 16 -13.28 -3.19 0.55
N ALA A 17 -12.58 -2.42 -0.27
CA ALA A 17 -12.67 -0.97 -0.36
C ALA A 17 -13.28 -0.64 -1.72
N GLN A 18 -14.51 -0.14 -1.68
CA GLN A 18 -15.24 0.28 -2.87
C GLN A 18 -15.14 1.79 -3.10
N THR A 19 -14.96 2.59 -2.05
CA THR A 19 -14.78 4.05 -2.13
C THR A 19 -13.33 4.47 -1.87
N TRP A 20 -12.96 5.67 -2.29
CA TRP A 20 -11.68 6.28 -2.01
C TRP A 20 -11.46 6.44 -0.50
N LYS A 21 -12.48 6.86 0.25
CA LYS A 21 -12.40 6.97 1.72
C LYS A 21 -12.05 5.64 2.39
N GLN A 22 -12.66 4.54 1.93
CA GLN A 22 -12.34 3.20 2.43
C GLN A 22 -10.91 2.80 2.04
N THR A 23 -10.50 3.12 0.82
CA THR A 23 -9.13 2.88 0.32
C THR A 23 -8.11 3.61 1.19
N GLU A 24 -8.29 4.91 1.42
CA GLU A 24 -7.41 5.72 2.27
C GLU A 24 -7.33 5.17 3.70
N THR A 25 -8.47 4.80 4.27
CA THR A 25 -8.52 4.20 5.62
C THR A 25 -7.68 2.92 5.67
N MET A 26 -7.86 2.02 4.70
CA MET A 26 -7.10 0.77 4.60
C MET A 26 -5.60 1.01 4.40
N LEU A 27 -5.22 2.02 3.61
CA LEU A 27 -3.82 2.41 3.45
C LEU A 27 -3.21 2.84 4.79
N ARG A 28 -3.89 3.72 5.52
CA ARG A 28 -3.40 4.26 6.80
C ARG A 28 -3.34 3.23 7.91
N THR A 29 -4.23 2.24 7.92
CA THR A 29 -4.29 1.23 8.99
C THR A 29 -3.51 -0.04 8.62
N HIS A 30 -3.94 -0.74 7.57
CA HIS A 30 -3.44 -2.08 7.25
C HIS A 30 -2.11 -2.02 6.50
N VAL A 31 -1.98 -1.16 5.51
CA VAL A 31 -0.75 -1.10 4.69
C VAL A 31 0.42 -0.53 5.48
N LEU A 32 0.21 0.55 6.23
CA LEU A 32 1.25 1.05 7.14
C LEU A 32 1.59 0.05 8.24
N GLY A 33 0.61 -0.69 8.77
CA GLY A 33 0.85 -1.75 9.75
C GLY A 33 1.72 -2.90 9.21
N VAL A 34 1.66 -3.22 7.91
CA VAL A 34 2.57 -4.18 7.27
C VAL A 34 3.96 -3.59 7.10
N ARG A 35 4.06 -2.33 6.63
CA ARG A 35 5.34 -1.61 6.50
C ARG A 35 6.11 -1.59 7.82
N ASP A 36 5.42 -1.27 8.92
CA ASP A 36 6.05 -1.10 10.22
C ASP A 36 6.57 -2.45 10.75
N ARG A 37 5.81 -3.53 10.60
CA ARG A 37 6.28 -4.90 10.91
C ARG A 37 7.49 -5.34 10.07
N LEU A 38 7.57 -4.92 8.80
CA LEU A 38 8.74 -5.20 7.96
C LEU A 38 9.98 -4.42 8.42
N ARG A 39 9.80 -3.22 8.97
CA ARG A 39 10.88 -2.43 9.59
C ARG A 39 11.35 -3.04 10.89
N GLU A 40 10.42 -3.38 11.78
CA GLU A 40 10.69 -4.06 13.05
C GLU A 40 11.44 -5.39 12.86
N SER A 41 11.12 -6.14 11.79
CA SER A 41 11.81 -7.39 11.45
C SER A 41 13.15 -7.20 10.71
N GLY A 42 13.58 -5.96 10.46
CA GLY A 42 14.82 -5.65 9.75
C GLY A 42 14.80 -5.93 8.24
N LYS A 43 13.65 -6.30 7.66
CA LYS A 43 13.49 -6.62 6.23
C LYS A 43 13.32 -5.38 5.36
N LEU A 44 12.90 -4.27 5.95
CA LEU A 44 12.81 -2.97 5.30
C LEU A 44 13.58 -1.94 6.16
N PRO A 45 14.72 -1.42 5.69
CA PRO A 45 15.46 -0.40 6.43
C PRO A 45 14.63 0.85 6.71
N GLU A 46 14.97 1.57 7.77
CA GLU A 46 14.43 2.91 8.00
C GLU A 46 14.78 3.85 6.84
N GLY A 47 13.87 4.75 6.50
CA GLY A 47 14.02 5.67 5.37
C GLY A 47 13.84 5.06 3.98
N GLU A 48 13.87 3.73 3.83
CA GLU A 48 13.65 3.09 2.52
C GLU A 48 12.17 3.16 2.10
N PRO A 49 11.88 3.56 0.85
CA PRO A 49 10.53 3.55 0.31
C PRO A 49 9.87 2.18 0.36
N PHE A 50 8.62 2.18 0.84
CA PHE A 50 7.71 1.04 0.80
C PHE A 50 6.78 1.20 -0.40
N ALA A 51 7.09 0.50 -1.49
CA ALA A 51 6.29 0.58 -2.71
C ALA A 51 4.93 -0.10 -2.51
N ILE A 52 3.87 0.55 -2.98
CA ILE A 52 2.49 0.05 -2.88
C ILE A 52 1.90 -0.02 -4.29
N GLY A 53 1.35 -1.19 -4.64
CA GLY A 53 0.52 -1.36 -5.82
C GLY A 53 -0.94 -1.24 -5.42
N LEU A 54 -1.60 -0.16 -5.85
CA LEU A 54 -3.02 0.09 -5.55
C LEU A 54 -3.92 -0.66 -6.53
N ARG A 55 -4.91 -1.35 -6.00
CA ARG A 55 -6.02 -1.91 -6.76
C ARG A 55 -7.29 -1.16 -6.37
N LEU A 56 -7.73 -0.27 -7.25
CA LEU A 56 -8.90 0.57 -7.03
C LEU A 56 -10.14 -0.04 -7.71
N SER A 57 -11.31 0.14 -7.09
CA SER A 57 -12.58 -0.02 -7.78
C SER A 57 -12.77 1.12 -8.80
N ALA A 58 -13.74 0.99 -9.71
CA ALA A 58 -14.09 2.10 -10.60
C ALA A 58 -14.56 3.35 -9.84
N VAL A 59 -15.33 3.16 -8.76
CA VAL A 59 -15.83 4.25 -7.90
C VAL A 59 -14.68 4.96 -7.20
N ALA A 60 -13.79 4.21 -6.54
CA ALA A 60 -12.63 4.78 -5.86
C ALA A 60 -11.66 5.47 -6.83
N ALA A 61 -11.53 4.96 -8.07
CA ALA A 61 -10.72 5.60 -9.10
C ALA A 61 -11.34 6.92 -9.59
N ALA A 62 -12.67 7.00 -9.70
CA ALA A 62 -13.36 8.24 -10.06
C ALA A 62 -13.25 9.28 -8.94
N GLU A 63 -13.55 8.90 -7.70
CA GLU A 63 -13.46 9.78 -6.51
C GLU A 63 -12.03 10.31 -6.28
N LEU A 64 -10.99 9.59 -6.69
CA LEU A 64 -9.59 10.03 -6.58
C LEU A 64 -9.25 11.19 -7.52
N LEU A 65 -9.99 11.37 -8.62
CA LEU A 65 -9.72 12.41 -9.62
C LEU A 65 -10.45 13.73 -9.35
N GLU A 66 -11.38 13.72 -8.39
CA GLU A 66 -12.11 14.90 -7.92
C GLU A 66 -11.29 15.72 -6.91
#